data_AF-A0A6J4HGC9-F1
#
_entry.id   AF-A0A6J4HGC9-F1
#
_cell.length_a   1.000
_cell.length_b   1.000
_cell.length_c   1.000
_cell.angle_alpha   90.00
_cell.angle_beta   90.00
_cell.angle_gamma   90.00
#
_symmetry.space_group_name_H-M   'P 1'
#
loop_
_entity.id
_entity.type
_entity.pdbx_description
1 polymer ?
#
loop_
_entity_poly.entity_id
_entity_poly.type
_entity_poly.pdbx_seq_one_letter_code
_entity_poly.pdbx_strand_id
1 'polypeptide(L)'
;MPRDVEAGPATLQPLSVEGPRAAVRIAVYIFLAAILACGVLQIEVWPFSAFRLFSTVRTGTAVRWDLVAVDDRGVETPADLAAMGRGYRQSGHLLPDVVEASADEQDSACRAWLDGDRDVRLLRVYRSVYVAVAPGAESTLRSRTLHLSCDRS
;
A
#
# COMPACT_ATOMS: atom_id res chain seq x y z
N MET A 1 48.62 -2.31 60.30
CA MET A 1 47.35 -1.95 60.94
C MET A 1 46.34 -1.62 59.84
N PRO A 2 45.55 -2.60 59.35
CA PRO A 2 44.43 -2.34 58.45
C PRO A 2 43.15 -2.15 59.27
N ARG A 3 42.25 -1.26 58.83
CA ARG A 3 40.88 -1.15 59.37
C ARG A 3 39.99 -2.07 58.56
N ASP A 4 39.35 -3.02 59.22
CA ASP A 4 38.27 -3.82 58.64
C ASP A 4 37.10 -2.88 58.32
N VAL A 5 36.72 -2.82 57.05
CA VAL A 5 35.49 -2.14 56.61
C VAL A 5 34.36 -3.14 56.77
N GLU A 6 33.63 -3.01 57.86
CA GLU A 6 32.46 -3.82 58.15
C GLU A 6 31.34 -3.46 57.16
N ALA A 7 31.16 -4.30 56.13
CA ALA A 7 30.07 -4.18 55.18
C ALA A 7 28.76 -4.57 55.87
N GLY A 8 28.10 -3.60 56.49
CA GLY A 8 26.73 -3.76 56.99
C GLY A 8 25.78 -4.16 55.85
N PRO A 9 24.75 -5.00 56.11
CA PRO A 9 23.88 -5.49 55.06
C PRO A 9 23.19 -4.31 54.37
N ALA A 10 23.37 -4.22 53.05
CA ALA A 10 22.65 -3.25 52.23
C ALA A 10 21.16 -3.58 52.28
N THR A 11 20.43 -2.83 53.11
CA THR A 11 18.98 -2.90 53.20
C THR A 11 18.39 -2.45 51.86
N LEU A 12 17.99 -3.41 51.02
CA LEU A 12 17.22 -3.10 49.82
C LEU A 12 15.85 -2.58 50.27
N GLN A 13 15.63 -1.27 50.15
CA GLN A 13 14.31 -0.71 50.31
C GLN A 13 13.44 -1.17 49.13
N PRO A 14 12.23 -1.71 49.37
CA PRO A 14 11.30 -1.96 48.29
C PRO A 14 10.95 -0.62 47.64
N LEU A 15 11.15 -0.52 46.33
CA LEU A 15 10.60 0.59 45.55
C LEU A 15 9.08 0.51 45.71
N SER A 16 8.52 1.39 46.53
CA SER A 16 7.08 1.58 46.63
C SER A 16 6.61 2.09 45.28
N VAL A 17 6.14 1.17 44.43
CA VAL A 17 5.42 1.54 43.21
C VAL A 17 4.06 2.00 43.67
N GLU A 18 3.98 3.27 44.05
CA GLU A 18 2.73 3.91 44.38
C GLU A 18 1.86 3.85 43.12
N GLY A 19 0.82 3.00 43.18
CA GLY A 19 -0.13 2.87 42.10
C GLY A 19 -0.75 4.23 41.76
N PRO A 20 -1.20 4.44 40.52
CA PRO A 20 -1.70 5.74 40.09
C PRO A 20 -2.77 6.24 41.07
N ARG A 21 -2.55 7.45 41.58
CA ARG A 21 -3.46 8.12 42.52
C ARG A 21 -4.90 8.04 41.99
N ALA A 22 -5.88 7.94 42.90
CA ALA A 22 -7.29 7.79 42.54
C ALA A 22 -7.77 8.82 41.49
N ALA A 23 -7.26 10.05 41.56
CA ALA A 23 -7.53 11.11 40.58
C ALA A 23 -7.08 10.74 39.15
N VAL A 24 -5.91 10.11 38.99
CA VAL A 24 -5.40 9.66 37.68
C VAL A 24 -6.28 8.55 37.12
N ARG A 25 -6.67 7.58 37.96
CA ARG A 25 -7.59 6.51 37.56
C ARG A 25 -8.94 7.07 37.09
N ILE A 26 -9.50 8.03 37.82
CA ILE A 26 -10.76 8.70 37.46
C ILE A 26 -10.61 9.43 36.12
N ALA A 27 -9.52 10.19 35.92
CA ALA A 27 -9.27 10.87 34.66
C ALA A 27 -9.16 9.90 33.47
N VAL A 28 -8.48 8.76 33.66
CA VAL A 28 -8.38 7.70 32.65
C VAL A 28 -9.76 7.10 32.33
N TYR A 29 -10.57 6.78 33.35
CA TYR A 29 -11.90 6.24 33.12
C TYR A 29 -12.83 7.22 32.40
N ILE A 30 -12.77 8.51 32.75
CA ILE A 30 -13.54 9.55 32.05
C ILE A 30 -13.11 9.65 30.59
N PHE A 31 -11.80 9.65 30.32
CA PHE A 31 -11.27 9.70 28.96
C PHE A 31 -11.69 8.48 28.13
N LEU A 32 -11.57 7.28 28.68
CA LEU A 32 -12.00 6.04 28.02
C LEU A 32 -13.51 6.01 27.77
N ALA A 33 -14.31 6.46 28.75
CA ALA A 33 -15.76 6.57 28.59
C ALA A 33 -16.14 7.58 27.50
N ALA A 34 -15.43 8.70 27.40
CA ALA A 34 -15.64 9.69 26.34
C ALA A 34 -15.33 9.11 24.95
N ILE A 35 -14.21 8.38 24.80
CA ILE A 35 -13.88 7.69 23.54
C ILE A 35 -14.97 6.66 23.18
N LEU A 36 -15.40 5.85 24.14
CA LEU A 36 -16.43 4.84 23.91
C LEU A 36 -17.77 5.48 23.51
N ALA A 37 -18.15 6.56 24.18
CA ALA A 37 -19.36 7.32 23.88
C ALA A 37 -19.30 7.95 22.47
N CYS A 38 -18.15 8.53 22.07
CA CYS A 38 -17.95 9.01 20.71
C CYS A 38 -18.09 7.89 19.67
N GLY A 39 -17.58 6.69 19.98
CA GLY A 39 -17.73 5.51 19.13
C GLY A 39 -19.17 5.02 19.01
N VAL A 40 -19.91 4.92 20.13
CA VAL A 40 -21.29 4.41 20.15
C VAL A 40 -22.29 5.42 19.59
N LEU A 41 -22.15 6.69 19.97
CA LEU A 41 -23.11 7.74 19.61
C LEU A 41 -22.81 8.41 18.27
N GLN A 42 -21.68 8.10 17.63
CA GLN A 42 -21.25 8.71 16.35
C GLN A 42 -21.25 10.25 16.41
N ILE A 43 -20.94 10.82 17.58
CA ILE A 43 -20.97 12.26 17.81
C ILE A 43 -19.71 12.89 17.21
N GLU A 44 -19.87 13.64 16.13
CA GLU A 44 -18.80 14.35 15.43
C GLU A 44 -18.53 15.74 16.04
N VAL A 45 -18.12 15.77 17.31
CA VAL A 45 -17.57 17.00 17.93
C VAL A 45 -16.05 16.96 17.72
N TRP A 46 -15.61 17.66 16.67
CA TRP A 46 -14.21 17.77 16.26
C TRP A 46 -13.33 18.34 17.39
N PRO A 47 -12.09 17.84 17.67
CA PRO A 47 -11.20 17.03 16.82
C PRO A 47 -11.00 15.55 17.26
N PHE A 48 -11.82 15.00 18.17
CA PHE A 48 -11.57 13.68 18.76
C PHE A 48 -12.16 12.47 17.97
N SER A 49 -12.69 12.65 16.75
CA SER A 49 -13.48 11.65 16.02
C SER A 49 -13.01 11.35 14.58
N ALA A 50 -11.70 11.34 14.31
CA ALA A 50 -11.16 11.03 12.98
C ALA A 50 -11.23 9.54 12.57
N PHE A 51 -12.11 8.72 13.17
CA PHE A 51 -12.22 7.29 12.84
C PHE A 51 -12.93 7.02 11.50
N ARG A 52 -13.85 7.89 11.06
CA ARG A 52 -14.54 7.72 9.76
C ARG A 52 -13.82 8.34 8.57
N LEU A 53 -12.95 9.32 8.79
CA LEU A 53 -12.25 10.01 7.69
C LEU A 53 -11.16 9.16 7.02
N PHE A 54 -10.53 8.23 7.74
CA PHE A 54 -9.54 7.32 7.13
C PHE A 54 -10.15 6.11 6.40
N SER A 55 -11.39 5.72 6.71
CA SER A 55 -12.05 4.62 5.99
C SER A 55 -12.79 5.08 4.73
N THR A 56 -13.16 6.35 4.64
CA THR A 56 -14.03 6.87 3.56
C THR A 56 -13.26 7.58 2.45
N VAL A 57 -11.92 7.53 2.47
CA VAL A 57 -11.06 8.01 1.38
C VAL A 57 -10.30 6.84 0.77
N ARG A 58 -11.05 5.94 0.15
CA ARG A 58 -10.57 5.24 -1.04
C ARG A 58 -11.74 5.26 -1.99
N THR A 59 -11.75 6.25 -2.88
CA THR A 59 -12.68 6.35 -3.99
C THR A 59 -12.95 4.94 -4.50
N GLY A 60 -14.23 4.57 -4.68
CA GLY A 60 -14.63 3.26 -5.20
C GLY A 60 -14.15 3.00 -6.64
N THR A 61 -13.10 3.66 -7.08
CA THR A 61 -12.42 3.58 -8.36
C THR A 61 -10.93 3.33 -8.09
N ALA A 62 -10.39 2.27 -8.68
CA ALA A 62 -8.96 1.98 -8.68
C ALA A 62 -8.44 2.00 -10.13
N VAL A 63 -7.31 2.66 -10.36
CA VAL A 63 -6.64 2.67 -11.67
C VAL A 63 -5.48 1.69 -11.61
N ARG A 64 -5.34 0.86 -12.64
CA ARG A 64 -4.24 -0.08 -12.83
C ARG A 64 -3.66 0.08 -14.23
N TRP A 65 -2.36 -0.07 -14.34
CA TRP A 65 -1.65 -0.16 -15.62
C TRP A 65 -1.25 -1.61 -15.84
N ASP A 66 -1.63 -2.16 -16.99
CA ASP A 66 -1.44 -3.55 -17.34
C ASP A 66 -0.60 -3.64 -18.62
N LEU A 67 0.49 -4.41 -18.57
CA LEU A 67 1.23 -4.85 -19.76
C LEU A 67 0.74 -6.24 -20.14
N VAL A 68 0.31 -6.42 -21.39
CA VAL A 68 -0.16 -7.71 -21.89
C VAL A 68 0.61 -8.12 -23.13
N ALA A 69 0.93 -9.42 -23.21
CA ALA A 69 1.43 -10.07 -24.41
C ALA A 69 0.24 -10.57 -25.24
N VAL A 70 0.35 -10.43 -26.55
CA VAL A 70 -0.66 -10.92 -27.50
C VAL A 70 -0.03 -12.07 -28.28
N ASP A 71 -0.69 -13.24 -28.25
CA ASP A 71 -0.24 -14.40 -28.99
C ASP A 71 -0.58 -14.31 -30.50
N ASP A 72 -0.11 -15.29 -31.28
CA ASP A 72 -0.36 -15.37 -32.73
C ASP A 72 -1.84 -15.55 -33.10
N ARG A 73 -2.69 -15.91 -32.13
CA ARG A 73 -4.16 -16.03 -32.28
C ARG A 73 -4.90 -14.77 -31.82
N GLY A 74 -4.18 -13.74 -31.37
CA GLY A 74 -4.75 -12.49 -30.86
C GLY A 74 -5.22 -12.58 -29.39
N VAL A 75 -4.89 -13.64 -28.67
CA VAL A 75 -5.25 -13.81 -27.25
C VAL A 75 -4.31 -12.96 -26.40
N GLU A 76 -4.90 -12.09 -25.57
CA GLU A 76 -4.15 -11.26 -24.63
C GLU A 76 -3.94 -12.00 -23.30
N THR A 77 -2.69 -12.07 -22.85
CA THR A 77 -2.31 -12.62 -21.55
C THR A 77 -1.46 -11.61 -20.78
N PRO A 78 -1.56 -11.53 -19.44
CA PRO A 78 -0.68 -10.67 -18.66
C PRO A 78 0.78 -11.00 -18.97
N ALA A 79 1.56 -9.98 -19.35
CA ALA A 79 2.98 -10.19 -19.61
C ALA A 79 3.68 -10.48 -18.28
N ASP A 80 4.45 -11.56 -18.23
CA ASP A 80 5.26 -11.88 -17.05
C ASP A 80 6.51 -10.99 -17.04
N LEU A 81 6.37 -9.80 -16.46
CA LEU A 81 7.48 -8.88 -16.23
C LEU A 81 8.62 -9.53 -15.41
N ALA A 82 8.35 -10.56 -14.60
CA ALA A 82 9.40 -11.25 -13.87
C ALA A 82 10.21 -12.21 -14.76
N ALA A 83 9.60 -12.75 -15.81
CA ALA A 83 10.28 -13.55 -16.84
C ALA A 83 11.19 -12.70 -17.73
N MET A 84 10.88 -11.42 -17.93
CA MET A 84 11.68 -10.46 -18.72
C MET A 84 13.02 -10.07 -18.07
N GLY A 85 13.30 -10.53 -16.85
CA GLY A 85 14.56 -10.31 -16.15
C GLY A 85 14.45 -9.45 -14.89
N ARG A 86 15.54 -9.40 -14.10
CA ARG A 86 15.50 -8.81 -12.74
C ARG A 86 15.12 -7.32 -12.72
N GLY A 87 15.44 -6.58 -13.78
CA GLY A 87 15.14 -5.15 -13.92
C GLY A 87 13.64 -4.85 -14.04
N TYR A 88 12.83 -5.82 -14.44
CA TYR A 88 11.41 -5.63 -14.75
C TYR A 88 10.46 -6.07 -13.62
N ARG A 89 10.97 -6.75 -12.58
CA ARG A 89 10.15 -7.27 -11.46
C ARG A 89 9.37 -6.22 -10.67
N GLN A 90 9.73 -4.95 -10.77
CA GLN A 90 9.06 -3.83 -10.08
C GLN A 90 8.67 -2.70 -11.05
N SER A 91 8.82 -2.91 -12.36
CA SER A 91 8.66 -1.84 -13.35
C SER A 91 7.19 -1.60 -13.76
N GLY A 92 6.23 -2.37 -13.24
CA GLY A 92 4.81 -2.16 -13.52
C GLY A 92 4.32 -0.74 -13.14
N HIS A 93 4.96 -0.11 -12.15
CA HIS A 93 4.69 1.28 -11.77
C HIS A 93 5.26 2.33 -12.74
N LEU A 94 6.17 1.93 -13.63
CA LEU A 94 6.83 2.82 -14.62
C LEU A 94 6.11 2.87 -15.97
N LEU A 95 5.12 2.00 -16.18
CA LEU A 95 4.28 2.00 -17.39
C LEU A 95 3.63 3.37 -17.71
N PRO A 96 3.11 4.14 -16.73
CA PRO A 96 2.55 5.46 -17.01
C PRO A 96 3.61 6.42 -17.55
N ASP A 97 4.80 6.44 -16.94
CA ASP A 97 5.88 7.34 -17.33
C ASP A 97 6.34 7.06 -18.76
N VAL A 98 6.40 5.79 -19.16
CA VAL A 98 6.73 5.41 -20.55
C VAL A 98 5.64 5.86 -21.51
N VAL A 99 4.35 5.70 -21.17
CA VAL A 99 3.23 6.13 -22.02
C VAL A 99 3.22 7.65 -22.23
N GLU A 100 3.69 8.41 -21.25
CA GLU A 100 3.76 9.87 -21.31
C GLU A 100 5.08 10.38 -21.94
N ALA A 101 6.07 9.51 -22.13
CA ALA A 101 7.37 9.84 -22.69
C ALA A 101 7.33 10.18 -24.18
N SER A 102 8.46 10.65 -24.72
CA SER A 102 8.59 10.90 -26.17
C SER A 102 8.51 9.61 -26.99
N ALA A 103 8.23 9.74 -28.30
CA ALA A 103 8.16 8.58 -29.20
C ALA A 103 9.47 7.76 -29.20
N ASP A 104 10.63 8.41 -29.21
CA ASP A 104 11.92 7.72 -29.19
C ASP A 104 12.16 6.92 -27.89
N GLU A 105 11.70 7.46 -26.76
CA GLU A 105 11.76 6.79 -25.46
C GLU A 105 10.77 5.62 -25.38
N GLN A 106 9.56 5.79 -25.92
CA GLN A 106 8.56 4.73 -26.06
C GLN A 106 9.10 3.58 -26.92
N ASP A 107 9.69 3.89 -28.07
CA ASP A 107 10.28 2.89 -28.97
C ASP A 107 11.47 2.16 -28.33
N SER A 108 12.27 2.88 -27.55
CA SER A 108 13.38 2.30 -26.79
C SER A 108 12.88 1.35 -25.70
N ALA A 109 11.82 1.73 -24.97
CA ALA A 109 11.19 0.87 -23.97
C ALA A 109 10.52 -0.36 -24.62
N CYS A 110 9.79 -0.17 -25.72
CA CYS A 110 9.18 -1.24 -26.51
C CYS A 110 10.22 -2.29 -26.93
N ARG A 111 11.35 -1.85 -27.50
CA ARG A 111 12.45 -2.76 -27.89
C ARG A 111 13.01 -3.49 -26.67
N ALA A 112 13.23 -2.80 -25.56
CA ALA A 112 13.78 -3.41 -24.35
C ALA A 112 12.83 -4.48 -23.75
N TRP A 113 11.52 -4.23 -23.75
CA TRP A 113 10.52 -5.21 -23.28
C TRP A 113 10.41 -6.41 -24.21
N LEU A 114 10.36 -6.18 -25.52
CA LEU A 114 10.36 -7.27 -26.50
C LEU A 114 11.65 -8.07 -26.39
N ASP A 115 12.82 -7.47 -26.21
CA ASP A 115 14.06 -8.24 -26.06
C ASP A 115 14.12 -9.07 -24.77
N GLY A 116 13.40 -8.67 -23.72
CA GLY A 116 13.25 -9.41 -22.47
C GLY A 116 12.51 -10.74 -22.60
N ASP A 117 11.61 -10.85 -23.59
CA ASP A 117 10.90 -12.10 -23.90
C ASP A 117 10.83 -12.33 -25.42
N ARG A 118 11.66 -13.27 -25.89
CA ARG A 118 11.81 -13.55 -27.33
C ARG A 118 10.59 -14.25 -27.93
N ASP A 119 9.72 -14.84 -27.12
CA ASP A 119 8.52 -15.52 -27.60
C ASP A 119 7.35 -14.54 -27.82
N VAL A 120 7.42 -13.35 -27.22
CA VAL A 120 6.42 -12.30 -27.40
C VAL A 120 6.75 -11.46 -28.64
N ARG A 121 5.75 -11.32 -29.52
CA ARG A 121 5.83 -10.51 -30.76
C ARG A 121 5.08 -9.19 -30.68
N LEU A 122 4.05 -9.13 -29.86
CA LEU A 122 3.19 -7.97 -29.70
C LEU A 122 2.91 -7.74 -28.22
N LEU A 123 3.22 -6.55 -27.74
CA LEU A 123 2.93 -6.08 -26.39
C LEU A 123 1.96 -4.91 -26.46
N ARG A 124 1.04 -4.83 -25.49
CA ARG A 124 0.11 -3.72 -25.34
C ARG A 124 0.07 -3.24 -23.91
N VAL A 125 0.07 -1.92 -23.75
CA VAL A 125 -0.09 -1.25 -22.45
C VAL A 125 -1.49 -0.68 -22.35
N TYR A 126 -2.19 -1.09 -21.30
CA TYR A 126 -3.54 -0.65 -21.01
C TYR A 126 -3.64 0.11 -19.70
N ARG A 127 -4.52 1.11 -19.69
CA ARG A 127 -5.01 1.75 -18.47
C ARG A 127 -6.39 1.19 -18.15
N SER A 128 -6.48 0.44 -17.07
CA SER A 128 -7.70 -0.20 -16.59
C SER A 128 -8.26 0.58 -15.39
N VAL A 129 -9.54 0.89 -15.44
CA VAL A 129 -10.27 1.52 -14.32
C VAL A 129 -11.24 0.49 -13.77
N TYR A 130 -11.08 0.15 -12.50
CA TYR A 130 -11.93 -0.76 -11.76
C TYR A 130 -12.82 0.02 -10.82
N VAL A 131 -14.04 -0.47 -10.59
CA VAL A 131 -14.94 0.06 -9.57
C VAL A 131 -15.22 -0.97 -8.48
N ALA A 132 -15.18 -0.54 -7.23
CA ALA A 132 -15.62 -1.33 -6.09
C ALA A 132 -17.15 -1.35 -6.08
N VAL A 133 -17.74 -2.54 -6.14
CA VAL A 133 -19.20 -2.71 -6.14
C VAL A 133 -19.75 -2.70 -4.70
N ALA A 134 -18.99 -3.26 -3.76
CA ALA A 134 -19.29 -3.27 -2.32
C ALA A 134 -18.01 -3.56 -1.50
N PRO A 135 -17.97 -3.23 -0.19
CA PRO A 135 -16.88 -3.67 0.68
C PRO A 135 -16.73 -5.19 0.67
N GLY A 136 -15.53 -5.69 0.34
CA GLY A 136 -15.22 -7.12 0.28
C GLY A 136 -15.64 -7.83 -1.02
N ALA A 137 -16.30 -7.16 -1.95
CA ALA A 137 -16.56 -7.69 -3.28
C ALA A 137 -15.35 -7.50 -4.21
N GLU A 138 -15.22 -8.39 -5.20
CA GLU A 138 -14.23 -8.21 -6.27
C GLU A 138 -14.55 -6.95 -7.07
N SER A 139 -13.51 -6.19 -7.40
CA SER A 139 -13.67 -4.97 -8.19
C SER A 139 -14.04 -5.31 -9.63
N THR A 140 -15.03 -4.64 -10.19
CA THR A 140 -15.43 -4.84 -11.59
C THR A 140 -14.66 -3.90 -12.52
N LEU A 141 -14.15 -4.41 -13.64
CA LEU A 141 -13.56 -3.57 -14.67
C LEU A 141 -14.62 -2.66 -15.29
N ARG A 142 -14.44 -1.35 -15.17
CA ARG A 142 -15.34 -0.33 -15.74
C ARG A 142 -14.94 0.07 -17.15
N SER A 143 -13.64 0.30 -17.35
CA SER A 143 -13.11 0.70 -18.66
C SER A 143 -11.65 0.27 -18.80
N ARG A 144 -11.24 -0.01 -20.03
CA ARG A 144 -9.86 -0.33 -20.38
C ARG A 144 -9.50 0.42 -21.65
N THR A 145 -8.43 1.21 -21.60
CA THR A 145 -7.98 2.05 -22.71
C THR A 145 -6.59 1.61 -23.14
N LEU A 146 -6.42 1.35 -24.43
CA LEU A 146 -5.10 1.07 -25.01
C LEU A 146 -4.32 2.38 -25.11
N HIS A 147 -3.10 2.39 -24.58
CA HIS A 147 -2.23 3.56 -24.61
C HIS A 147 -1.01 3.38 -25.50
N LEU A 148 -0.42 2.17 -25.51
CA LEU A 148 0.77 1.87 -26.29
C LEU A 148 0.69 0.46 -26.85
N SER A 149 1.16 0.29 -28.09
CA SER A 149 1.28 -1.00 -28.76
C SER A 149 2.69 -1.10 -29.32
N CYS A 150 3.41 -2.15 -28.92
CA CYS A 150 4.77 -2.43 -29.37
C CYS A 150 4.74 -3.71 -30.21
N ASP A 151 5.14 -3.63 -31.47
CA ASP A 151 5.32 -4.81 -32.31
C ASP A 151 6.81 -5.10 -32.58
N ARG A 152 7.10 -6.37 -32.85
CA ARG A 152 8.39 -6.81 -33.38
C ARG A 152 8.22 -7.00 -34.89
N SER A 153 8.09 -5.90 -35.62
CA SER A 153 8.10 -5.90 -37.10
C SER A 153 9.51 -5.94 -37.69
#